data_AF-A0A1B9IGL2-F1
#
_entry.id   AF-A0A1B9IGL2-F1
#
_cell.length_a   1.000
_cell.length_b   1.000
_cell.length_c   1.000
_cell.angle_alpha   90.00
_cell.angle_beta   90.00
_cell.angle_gamma   90.00
#
_symmetry.space_group_name_H-M   'P 1'
#
loop_
_entity.id
_entity.type
_entity.pdbx_description
1 polymer ?
#
loop_
_entity_poly.entity_id
_entity_poly.type
_entity_poly.pdbx_seq_one_letter_code
_entity_poly.pdbx_strand_id
1 'polypeptide(L)'
;MTEPSSSFLILVATLLDSLPPFLPITDTLLLQLHAVFGSMLLSALQLVDKREVVRVSLPSDRYVYQVASSSGKNYTIHLNPPPPTTNLIPDIPSPEPTATPPKEEADLLPPAPMGESIPRTPSPTGSQIQTFNPLLSSPAQQHRTPSPASPLVEDEDSESISQHTISQKDILRRERIARLADDLKSMYCPCAGWSYGCLAGEKTILCKHLLAVIIASKIGREVRADGDVRGAAGLLGLT
;
A
#
# COMPACT_ATOMS: atom_id res chain seq x y z
N MET A 1 3.90 3.90 -22.41
CA MET A 1 3.21 3.64 -21.14
C MET A 1 2.07 2.71 -21.47
N THR A 2 2.30 1.42 -21.35
CA THR A 2 1.21 0.45 -21.41
C THR A 2 0.46 0.53 -20.09
N GLU A 3 -0.81 0.94 -20.17
CA GLU A 3 -1.69 0.91 -19.00
C GLU A 3 -1.82 -0.55 -18.51
N PRO A 4 -1.73 -0.81 -17.20
CA PRO A 4 -1.92 -2.15 -16.68
C PRO A 4 -3.30 -2.68 -17.07
N SER A 5 -3.38 -3.96 -17.45
CA SER A 5 -4.65 -4.53 -17.90
C SER A 5 -5.71 -4.43 -16.80
N SER A 6 -6.94 -4.04 -17.17
CA SER A 6 -8.06 -3.89 -16.23
C SER A 6 -8.29 -5.19 -15.42
N SER A 7 -8.17 -6.35 -16.08
CA SER A 7 -8.30 -7.66 -15.43
C SER A 7 -7.24 -7.90 -14.34
N PHE A 8 -6.01 -7.43 -14.56
CA PHE A 8 -4.94 -7.55 -13.57
C PHE A 8 -5.18 -6.62 -12.37
N LEU A 9 -5.66 -5.40 -12.59
CA LEU A 9 -6.03 -4.49 -11.50
C LEU A 9 -7.19 -5.04 -10.67
N ILE A 10 -8.18 -5.65 -11.30
CA ILE A 10 -9.29 -6.31 -10.61
C ILE A 10 -8.80 -7.48 -9.78
N LEU A 11 -7.87 -8.30 -10.30
CA LEU A 11 -7.25 -9.39 -9.55
C LEU A 11 -6.55 -8.86 -8.28
N VAL A 12 -5.71 -7.83 -8.45
CA VAL A 12 -4.99 -7.21 -7.34
C VAL A 12 -5.96 -6.61 -6.32
N ALA A 13 -6.96 -5.86 -6.76
CA ALA A 13 -7.98 -5.28 -5.89
C ALA A 13 -8.75 -6.37 -5.13
N THR A 14 -9.05 -7.51 -5.77
CA THR A 14 -9.70 -8.65 -5.13
C THR A 14 -8.84 -9.24 -4.01
N LEU A 15 -7.54 -9.42 -4.25
CA LEU A 15 -6.61 -9.93 -3.24
C LEU A 15 -6.46 -8.95 -2.07
N LEU A 16 -6.36 -7.64 -2.35
CA LEU A 16 -6.26 -6.61 -1.33
C LEU A 16 -7.58 -6.40 -0.55
N ASP A 17 -8.74 -6.61 -1.18
CA ASP A 17 -10.04 -6.59 -0.48
C ASP A 17 -10.24 -7.82 0.41
N SER A 18 -9.60 -8.95 0.10
CA SER A 18 -9.65 -10.16 0.94
C SER A 18 -8.76 -10.10 2.19
N LEU A 19 -7.97 -9.03 2.37
CA LEU A 19 -7.18 -8.85 3.58
C LEU A 19 -8.08 -8.70 4.81
N PRO A 20 -7.82 -9.44 5.91
CA PRO A 20 -8.61 -9.32 7.12
C PRO A 20 -8.36 -7.95 7.78
N PRO A 21 -9.35 -7.42 8.54
CA PRO A 21 -9.23 -6.14 9.23
C PRO A 21 -8.26 -6.18 10.44
N PHE A 22 -7.82 -7.38 10.84
CA PHE A 22 -6.85 -7.60 11.91
C PHE A 22 -5.97 -8.83 11.59
N LEU A 23 -4.80 -8.91 12.24
CA LEU A 23 -3.89 -10.05 12.12
C LEU A 23 -4.41 -11.30 12.86
N PRO A 24 -4.03 -12.52 12.45
CA PRO A 24 -3.03 -12.86 11.42
C PRO A 24 -3.58 -12.92 9.98
N ILE A 25 -2.73 -12.60 9.00
CA ILE A 25 -3.00 -12.90 7.58
C ILE A 25 -2.75 -14.40 7.38
N THR A 26 -3.64 -15.10 6.68
CA THR A 26 -3.48 -16.53 6.40
C THR A 26 -2.33 -16.78 5.44
N ASP A 27 -1.57 -17.87 5.64
CA ASP A 27 -0.43 -18.22 4.80
C ASP A 27 -0.82 -18.38 3.32
N THR A 28 -2.03 -18.89 3.06
CA THR A 28 -2.58 -19.00 1.70
C THR A 28 -2.73 -17.63 1.04
N LEU A 29 -3.28 -16.64 1.75
CA LEU A 29 -3.44 -15.29 1.21
C LEU A 29 -2.08 -14.60 1.06
N LEU A 30 -1.16 -14.81 2.00
CA LEU A 30 0.20 -14.29 1.93
C LEU A 30 0.95 -14.86 0.71
N LEU A 31 0.80 -16.16 0.45
CA LEU A 31 1.38 -16.81 -0.72
C LEU A 31 0.76 -16.30 -2.03
N GLN A 32 -0.56 -16.08 -2.08
CA GLN A 32 -1.24 -15.47 -3.24
C GLN A 32 -0.75 -14.04 -3.50
N LEU A 33 -0.62 -13.22 -2.46
CA LEU A 33 -0.06 -11.88 -2.57
C LEU A 33 1.40 -11.92 -3.02
N HIS A 34 2.20 -12.86 -2.50
CA HIS A 34 3.59 -13.03 -2.89
C HIS A 34 3.73 -13.49 -4.34
N ALA A 35 2.81 -14.30 -4.87
CA ALA A 35 2.80 -14.69 -6.27
C ALA A 35 2.61 -13.49 -7.22
N VAL A 36 1.85 -12.47 -6.79
CA VAL A 36 1.58 -11.26 -7.59
C VAL A 36 2.65 -10.18 -7.40
N PHE A 37 3.08 -9.93 -6.16
CA PHE A 37 3.98 -8.83 -5.82
C PHE A 37 5.45 -9.25 -5.61
N GLY A 38 5.73 -10.55 -5.50
CA GLY A 38 7.06 -11.09 -5.26
C GLY A 38 7.71 -10.55 -3.98
N SER A 39 9.02 -10.31 -4.04
CA SER A 39 9.83 -9.81 -2.92
C SER A 39 9.45 -8.40 -2.45
N MET A 40 8.72 -7.64 -3.28
CA MET A 40 8.18 -6.33 -2.89
C MET A 40 7.20 -6.45 -1.71
N LEU A 41 6.44 -7.55 -1.65
CA LEU A 41 5.51 -7.79 -0.55
C LEU A 41 6.24 -7.86 0.79
N LEU A 42 7.36 -8.59 0.86
CA LEU A 42 8.12 -8.72 2.09
C LEU A 42 8.66 -7.36 2.56
N SER A 43 9.16 -6.56 1.63
CA SER A 43 9.61 -5.19 1.93
C SER A 43 8.47 -4.30 2.42
N ALA A 44 7.26 -4.45 1.85
CA ALA A 44 6.08 -3.73 2.28
C ALA A 44 5.65 -4.15 3.69
N LEU A 45 5.56 -5.46 3.95
CA LEU A 45 5.21 -6.01 5.26
C LEU A 45 6.19 -5.58 6.36
N GLN A 46 7.49 -5.51 6.05
CA GLN A 46 8.50 -4.98 6.99
C GLN A 46 8.21 -3.55 7.42
N LEU A 47 7.76 -2.66 6.51
CA LEU A 47 7.38 -1.29 6.85
C LEU A 47 6.15 -1.27 7.77
N VAL A 48 5.17 -2.14 7.49
CA VAL A 48 3.97 -2.29 8.32
C VAL A 48 4.31 -2.82 9.72
N ASP A 49 5.20 -3.81 9.80
CA ASP A 49 5.62 -4.43 11.05
C ASP A 49 6.38 -3.47 11.96
N LYS A 50 7.27 -2.67 11.37
CA LYS A 50 8.01 -1.60 12.06
C LYS A 50 7.16 -0.39 12.43
N ARG A 51 5.88 -0.37 12.04
CA ARG A 51 4.95 0.77 12.25
C ARG A 51 5.46 2.06 11.60
N GLU A 52 6.11 1.94 10.44
CA GLU A 52 6.66 3.06 9.67
C GLU A 52 5.62 3.70 8.74
N VAL A 53 4.37 3.24 8.78
CA VAL A 53 3.23 3.83 8.06
C VAL A 53 2.41 4.68 9.02
N VAL A 54 2.49 6.00 8.84
CA VAL A 54 1.76 6.99 9.64
C VAL A 54 0.61 7.55 8.82
N ARG A 55 -0.61 7.52 9.35
CA ARG A 55 -1.78 8.21 8.82
C ARG A 55 -1.95 9.53 9.56
N VAL A 56 -1.89 10.63 8.82
CA VAL A 56 -2.11 11.98 9.36
C VAL A 56 -3.49 12.45 8.92
N SER A 57 -4.35 12.81 9.87
CA SER A 57 -5.64 13.44 9.59
C SER A 57 -5.44 14.92 9.28
N LEU A 58 -6.02 15.41 8.18
CA LEU A 58 -6.08 16.81 7.83
C LEU A 58 -7.42 17.40 8.28
N PRO A 59 -7.51 18.72 8.55
CA PRO A 59 -8.74 19.40 8.98
C PRO A 59 -9.89 19.41 7.94
N SER A 60 -9.69 18.76 6.79
CA SER A 60 -10.67 18.65 5.70
C SER A 60 -11.27 17.25 5.59
N ASP A 61 -11.22 16.46 6.68
CA ASP A 61 -11.53 15.02 6.73
C ASP A 61 -10.74 14.14 5.73
N ARG A 62 -9.72 14.73 5.10
CA ARG A 62 -8.76 14.01 4.27
C ARG A 62 -7.66 13.47 5.15
N TYR A 63 -6.97 12.46 4.64
CA TYR A 63 -5.80 11.91 5.30
C TYR A 63 -4.67 11.73 4.28
N VAL A 64 -3.45 11.88 4.78
CA VAL A 64 -2.23 11.58 4.03
C VAL A 64 -1.47 10.50 4.77
N TYR A 65 -0.77 9.67 4.00
CA TYR A 65 0.10 8.66 4.58
C TYR A 65 1.54 9.09 4.44
N GLN A 66 2.28 8.96 5.52
CA GLN A 66 3.71 9.13 5.52
C GLN A 66 4.36 7.76 5.74
N VAL A 67 5.33 7.43 4.89
CA VAL A 67 6.04 6.15 4.97
C VAL A 67 7.54 6.41 4.99
N ALA A 68 8.25 5.74 5.90
CA ALA A 68 9.71 5.80 5.92
C ALA A 68 10.32 5.13 4.68
N SER A 69 11.32 5.76 4.10
CA SER A 69 12.18 5.15 3.07
C SER A 69 13.40 4.51 3.70
N SER A 70 13.97 3.53 3.00
CA SER A 70 15.32 3.01 3.29
C SER A 70 16.42 4.08 3.18
N SER A 71 16.15 5.20 2.49
CA SER A 71 17.05 6.36 2.42
C SER A 71 16.92 7.34 3.59
N GLY A 72 16.07 7.06 4.59
CA GLY A 72 15.81 7.94 5.73
C GLY A 72 14.91 9.13 5.43
N LYS A 73 14.55 9.38 4.16
CA LYS A 73 13.54 10.37 3.78
C LYS A 73 12.14 9.76 3.90
N ASN A 74 11.17 10.53 4.35
CA ASN A 74 9.79 10.09 4.39
C ASN A 74 9.07 10.44 3.09
N TYR A 75 8.24 9.53 2.58
CA TYR A 75 7.38 9.78 1.44
C TYR A 75 5.97 10.10 1.90
N THR A 76 5.39 11.18 1.37
CA THR A 76 3.98 11.53 1.53
C THR A 76 3.19 10.94 0.38
N ILE A 77 2.16 10.16 0.69
CA ILE A 77 1.33 9.41 -0.24
C ILE A 77 -0.13 9.82 -0.05
N HIS A 78 -0.78 10.12 -1.16
CA HIS A 78 -2.21 10.41 -1.24
C HIS A 78 -2.89 9.22 -1.91
N LEU A 79 -3.71 8.47 -1.17
CA LEU A 79 -4.44 7.33 -1.73
C LEU A 79 -5.65 7.75 -2.58
N ASN A 80 -6.20 8.93 -2.31
CA ASN A 80 -7.32 9.49 -3.06
C ASN A 80 -6.99 10.96 -3.38
N PRO A 81 -6.29 11.22 -4.50
CA PRO A 81 -6.03 12.59 -4.91
C PRO A 81 -7.37 13.30 -5.17
N PRO A 82 -7.52 14.58 -4.79
CA PRO A 82 -8.71 15.34 -5.20
C PRO A 82 -8.83 15.24 -6.73
N PRO A 83 -10.05 15.05 -7.27
CA PRO A 83 -10.24 15.05 -8.72
C PRO A 83 -9.60 16.32 -9.29
N PRO A 84 -8.91 16.24 -10.44
CA PRO A 84 -8.33 17.41 -11.05
C PRO A 84 -9.45 18.44 -11.15
N THR A 85 -9.28 19.57 -10.47
CA THR A 85 -10.23 20.67 -10.55
C THR A 85 -10.16 21.13 -11.99
N THR A 86 -11.08 20.64 -12.83
CA THR A 86 -11.38 21.28 -14.10
C THR A 86 -11.99 22.61 -13.72
N ASN A 87 -11.12 23.57 -13.42
CA ASN A 87 -11.50 24.96 -13.42
C ASN A 87 -12.01 25.19 -14.84
N LEU A 88 -13.34 25.20 -14.98
CA LEU A 88 -13.99 25.97 -16.02
C LEU A 88 -13.42 27.37 -15.84
N ILE A 89 -12.41 27.69 -16.64
CA ILE A 89 -11.92 29.05 -16.80
C ILE A 89 -13.17 29.82 -17.26
N PRO A 90 -13.71 30.76 -16.47
CA PRO A 90 -14.62 31.74 -17.04
C PRO A 90 -13.77 32.50 -18.06
N ASP A 91 -14.19 32.48 -19.31
CA ASP A 91 -13.58 33.18 -20.44
C ASP A 91 -12.90 34.48 -20.00
N ILE A 92 -11.58 34.45 -19.92
CA ILE A 92 -10.78 35.67 -19.94
C ILE A 92 -10.76 36.05 -21.43
N PRO A 93 -11.31 37.21 -21.83
CA PRO A 93 -11.23 37.64 -23.22
C PRO A 93 -9.75 37.86 -23.56
N SER A 94 -9.24 37.05 -24.49
CA SER A 94 -7.95 37.27 -25.15
C SER A 94 -7.87 38.67 -25.74
N PRO A 95 -6.80 39.44 -25.47
CA PRO A 95 -6.30 40.42 -26.43
C PRO A 95 -5.23 39.76 -27.31
N GLU A 96 -5.47 39.83 -28.62
CA GLU A 96 -4.57 39.45 -29.71
C GLU A 96 -3.27 40.30 -29.74
N PRO A 97 -2.25 39.86 -30.52
CA PRO A 97 -0.84 40.16 -30.29
C PRO A 97 -0.35 41.43 -30.99
N THR A 98 0.68 42.08 -30.45
CA THR A 98 1.48 43.07 -31.18
C THR A 98 2.97 42.93 -30.85
N ALA A 99 3.69 42.35 -31.81
CA ALA A 99 5.05 42.65 -32.29
C ALA A 99 6.24 42.90 -31.32
N THR A 100 7.14 41.91 -31.25
CA THR A 100 8.62 41.91 -31.57
C THR A 100 9.64 42.96 -31.00
N PRO A 101 10.98 42.65 -30.97
CA PRO A 101 11.87 42.75 -29.79
C PRO A 101 13.05 43.76 -29.92
N PRO A 102 14.03 43.79 -28.98
CA PRO A 102 15.42 43.30 -29.25
C PRO A 102 16.12 42.63 -28.02
N LYS A 103 16.90 41.53 -28.17
CA LYS A 103 18.39 41.36 -28.31
C LYS A 103 19.29 41.83 -27.15
N GLU A 104 20.08 40.91 -26.58
CA GLU A 104 21.55 40.92 -26.26
C GLU A 104 21.84 39.74 -25.29
N GLU A 105 22.65 38.73 -25.64
CA GLU A 105 24.13 38.61 -25.44
C GLU A 105 24.54 38.69 -23.95
N ALA A 106 25.43 37.88 -23.37
CA ALA A 106 26.28 36.75 -23.75
C ALA A 106 26.82 36.10 -22.44
N ASP A 107 27.71 35.12 -22.59
CA ASP A 107 28.78 34.72 -21.66
C ASP A 107 28.66 33.50 -20.73
N LEU A 108 29.25 32.39 -21.24
CA LEU A 108 30.46 31.69 -20.76
C LEU A 108 30.52 31.13 -19.31
N LEU A 109 30.32 29.79 -19.22
CA LEU A 109 31.23 28.71 -18.71
C LEU A 109 32.59 29.13 -18.07
N PRO A 110 33.29 28.34 -17.18
CA PRO A 110 33.07 26.93 -16.79
C PRO A 110 33.46 26.62 -15.29
N PRO A 111 33.99 25.43 -14.86
CA PRO A 111 33.63 24.81 -13.57
C PRO A 111 34.80 24.76 -12.57
N ALA A 112 34.54 24.30 -11.33
CA ALA A 112 35.61 23.96 -10.40
C ALA A 112 35.19 22.86 -9.41
N PRO A 113 36.16 22.08 -8.86
CA PRO A 113 36.00 20.65 -8.65
C PRO A 113 36.21 20.21 -7.19
N MET A 114 36.16 18.88 -6.99
CA MET A 114 36.76 18.11 -5.89
C MET A 114 36.02 18.08 -4.54
N GLY A 115 35.62 16.86 -4.16
CA GLY A 115 35.16 16.53 -2.82
C GLY A 115 34.85 15.04 -2.65
N GLU A 116 35.68 14.14 -3.21
CA GLU A 116 35.62 12.71 -2.88
C GLU A 116 36.39 12.46 -1.58
N SER A 117 35.70 12.02 -0.53
CA SER A 117 36.26 11.34 0.64
C SER A 117 35.10 10.84 1.50
N ILE A 118 34.81 9.53 1.55
CA ILE A 118 34.72 8.68 2.76
C ILE A 118 34.72 7.17 2.32
N PRO A 119 34.85 6.16 3.19
CA PRO A 119 35.84 5.09 3.03
C PRO A 119 35.23 3.70 2.75
N ARG A 120 36.13 2.75 2.48
CA ARG A 120 35.87 1.33 2.31
C ARG A 120 35.31 0.67 3.59
N THR A 121 34.30 -0.16 3.41
CA THR A 121 34.00 -1.34 4.25
C THR A 121 35.12 -2.41 4.10
N PRO A 122 35.29 -3.36 5.03
CA PRO A 122 34.53 -4.61 4.94
C PRO A 122 34.07 -5.22 6.28
N SER A 123 32.84 -5.75 6.22
CA SER A 123 32.27 -7.04 6.67
C SER A 123 32.95 -7.97 7.71
N PRO A 124 32.15 -8.87 8.33
CA PRO A 124 32.33 -9.43 9.67
C PRO A 124 32.94 -10.84 9.69
N THR A 125 33.33 -11.31 10.88
CA THR A 125 33.83 -12.69 11.08
C THR A 125 33.22 -13.31 12.34
N GLY A 126 32.70 -14.54 12.19
CA GLY A 126 32.58 -15.58 13.22
C GLY A 126 31.25 -15.61 13.98
N SER A 127 30.37 -16.63 13.90
CA SER A 127 30.48 -18.10 13.96
C SER A 127 30.10 -18.65 15.34
N GLN A 128 29.01 -19.43 15.40
CA GLN A 128 28.72 -20.62 16.25
C GLN A 128 27.19 -20.77 16.32
N ILE A 129 26.53 -21.69 15.59
CA ILE A 129 26.45 -23.14 15.79
C ILE A 129 26.32 -23.52 17.28
N GLN A 130 25.12 -23.92 17.68
CA GLN A 130 24.91 -25.16 18.45
C GLN A 130 23.45 -25.62 18.44
N THR A 131 23.29 -26.77 17.79
CA THR A 131 22.24 -27.79 17.90
C THR A 131 21.96 -28.18 19.34
N PHE A 132 20.69 -28.38 19.73
CA PHE A 132 20.31 -29.43 20.69
C PHE A 132 18.85 -29.86 20.49
N ASN A 133 18.69 -31.15 20.28
CA ASN A 133 17.45 -31.92 20.38
C ASN A 133 17.72 -32.96 21.49
N PRO A 134 16.81 -33.21 22.44
CA PRO A 134 16.45 -34.62 22.64
C PRO A 134 14.99 -34.87 23.08
N LEU A 135 14.35 -35.77 22.34
CA LEU A 135 13.63 -37.00 22.76
C LEU A 135 12.79 -37.05 24.05
N LEU A 136 11.57 -37.59 23.82
CA LEU A 136 10.73 -38.50 24.63
C LEU A 136 10.20 -38.03 26.00
N SER A 137 8.86 -38.04 26.14
CA SER A 137 8.14 -39.05 26.94
C SER A 137 6.61 -38.91 26.80
N SER A 138 5.93 -40.00 26.44
CA SER A 138 4.49 -40.23 26.66
C SER A 138 4.26 -40.76 28.10
N PRO A 139 3.01 -40.78 28.60
CA PRO A 139 2.31 -42.06 28.60
C PRO A 139 0.82 -41.98 28.24
N ALA A 140 0.30 -43.15 27.88
CA ALA A 140 -1.06 -43.47 27.45
C ALA A 140 -2.05 -43.64 28.62
N GLN A 141 -3.36 -43.46 28.35
CA GLN A 141 -4.50 -44.28 28.82
C GLN A 141 -5.80 -43.69 28.21
N GLN A 142 -6.45 -44.34 27.24
CA GLN A 142 -7.43 -45.44 27.29
C GLN A 142 -8.92 -44.99 27.31
N HIS A 143 -9.60 -45.27 26.19
CA HIS A 143 -11.00 -45.69 25.98
C HIS A 143 -12.17 -45.04 26.77
N ARG A 144 -13.15 -44.51 26.01
CA ARG A 144 -14.53 -45.06 25.91
C ARG A 144 -15.37 -44.31 24.86
N THR A 145 -15.88 -45.05 23.87
CA THR A 145 -17.15 -44.78 23.15
C THR A 145 -18.29 -45.49 23.91
N PRO A 146 -19.57 -45.08 23.79
CA PRO A 146 -20.41 -45.34 22.61
C PRO A 146 -21.39 -44.21 22.19
N SER A 147 -21.77 -44.22 20.90
CA SER A 147 -22.90 -43.49 20.28
C SER A 147 -24.27 -44.05 20.75
N PRO A 148 -25.44 -43.73 20.14
CA PRO A 148 -25.93 -42.55 19.38
C PRO A 148 -27.29 -42.02 19.92
N ALA A 149 -27.72 -40.80 19.56
CA ALA A 149 -29.15 -40.44 19.51
C ALA A 149 -29.37 -39.16 18.69
N SER A 150 -30.10 -39.29 17.57
CA SER A 150 -30.97 -38.24 17.03
C SER A 150 -32.40 -38.52 17.53
N PRO A 151 -33.28 -37.51 17.65
CA PRO A 151 -34.13 -37.20 16.50
C PRO A 151 -34.55 -35.73 16.35
N LEU A 152 -34.78 -35.36 15.09
CA LEU A 152 -35.92 -34.59 14.55
C LEU A 152 -36.46 -33.41 15.38
N VAL A 153 -36.16 -32.20 14.93
CA VAL A 153 -37.19 -31.17 14.71
C VAL A 153 -36.86 -30.49 13.38
N GLU A 154 -37.81 -30.57 12.45
CA GLU A 154 -37.83 -29.88 11.17
C GLU A 154 -38.25 -28.43 11.44
N ASP A 155 -37.35 -27.48 11.20
CA ASP A 155 -37.69 -26.06 11.07
C ASP A 155 -37.49 -25.66 9.60
N GLU A 156 -38.45 -26.05 8.76
CA GLU A 156 -38.61 -25.57 7.39
C GLU A 156 -39.26 -24.18 7.41
N ASP A 157 -38.49 -23.09 7.61
CA ASP A 157 -39.00 -21.72 7.38
C ASP A 157 -37.91 -20.63 7.25
N SER A 158 -36.68 -20.98 6.82
CA SER A 158 -35.53 -20.03 6.83
C SER A 158 -34.83 -19.77 5.49
N GLU A 159 -35.25 -20.39 4.38
CA GLU A 159 -34.48 -20.34 3.13
C GLU A 159 -34.64 -19.06 2.28
N SER A 160 -35.65 -18.22 2.53
CA SER A 160 -35.95 -17.07 1.66
C SER A 160 -35.21 -15.77 2.05
N ILE A 161 -34.85 -15.59 3.32
CA ILE A 161 -34.14 -14.39 3.81
C ILE A 161 -32.63 -14.47 3.55
N SER A 162 -32.07 -15.68 3.48
CA SER A 162 -30.63 -15.92 3.28
C SER A 162 -30.17 -15.59 1.84
N GLN A 163 -30.99 -15.87 0.82
CA GLN A 163 -30.60 -15.66 -0.59
C GLN A 163 -30.49 -14.18 -0.98
N HIS A 164 -31.41 -13.33 -0.51
CA HIS A 164 -31.39 -11.90 -0.83
C HIS A 164 -30.20 -11.18 -0.18
N THR A 165 -29.83 -11.57 1.04
CA THR A 165 -28.70 -10.97 1.77
C THR A 165 -27.34 -11.40 1.23
N ILE A 166 -27.22 -12.63 0.70
CA ILE A 166 -26.01 -13.10 0.01
C ILE A 166 -25.80 -12.30 -1.28
N SER A 167 -26.85 -12.14 -2.09
CA SER A 167 -26.80 -11.34 -3.32
C SER A 167 -26.40 -9.89 -3.06
N GLN A 168 -26.97 -9.25 -2.03
CA GLN A 168 -26.63 -7.88 -1.67
C GLN A 168 -25.19 -7.72 -1.18
N LYS A 169 -24.68 -8.66 -0.37
CA LYS A 169 -23.28 -8.64 0.09
C LYS A 169 -22.30 -8.81 -1.08
N ASP A 170 -22.62 -9.65 -2.05
CA ASP A 170 -21.81 -9.85 -3.24
C ASP A 170 -21.78 -8.60 -4.13
N ILE A 171 -22.91 -7.91 -4.28
CA ILE A 171 -22.98 -6.63 -4.99
C ILE A 171 -22.05 -5.60 -4.31
N LEU A 172 -22.19 -5.41 -2.99
CA LEU A 172 -21.35 -4.47 -2.24
C LEU A 172 -19.86 -4.82 -2.33
N ARG A 173 -19.52 -6.11 -2.30
CA ARG A 173 -18.14 -6.57 -2.47
C ARG A 173 -17.60 -6.22 -3.85
N ARG A 174 -18.35 -6.51 -4.92
CA ARG A 174 -17.95 -6.17 -6.30
C ARG A 174 -17.74 -4.67 -6.48
N GLU A 175 -18.61 -3.86 -5.90
CA GLU A 175 -18.45 -2.41 -5.95
C GLU A 175 -17.19 -1.94 -5.21
N ARG A 176 -16.89 -2.49 -4.02
CA ARG A 176 -15.63 -2.16 -3.31
C ARG A 176 -14.40 -2.55 -4.12
N ILE A 177 -14.41 -3.72 -4.74
CA ILE A 177 -13.30 -4.19 -5.59
C ILE A 177 -13.14 -3.27 -6.80
N ALA A 178 -14.25 -2.89 -7.46
CA ALA A 178 -14.21 -1.98 -8.60
C ALA A 178 -13.63 -0.61 -8.22
N ARG A 179 -14.11 -0.02 -7.11
CA ARG A 179 -13.57 1.25 -6.59
C ARG A 179 -12.09 1.15 -6.28
N LEU A 180 -11.65 0.10 -5.60
CA LEU A 180 -10.24 -0.11 -5.30
C LEU A 180 -9.39 -0.28 -6.57
N ALA A 181 -9.91 -0.98 -7.59
CA ALA A 181 -9.22 -1.13 -8.87
C ALA A 181 -9.06 0.20 -9.62
N ASP A 182 -10.03 1.12 -9.50
CA ASP A 182 -9.93 2.46 -10.06
C ASP A 182 -8.96 3.35 -9.25
N ASP A 183 -9.02 3.28 -7.93
CA ASP A 183 -8.07 4.01 -7.06
C ASP A 183 -6.62 3.62 -7.39
N LEU A 184 -6.35 2.31 -7.54
CA LEU A 184 -5.03 1.79 -7.89
C LEU A 184 -4.43 2.39 -9.17
N LYS A 185 -5.26 2.85 -10.12
CA LYS A 185 -4.80 3.52 -11.37
C LYS A 185 -4.29 4.94 -11.11
N SER A 186 -4.86 5.61 -10.12
CA SER A 186 -4.60 7.04 -9.83
C SER A 186 -3.65 7.26 -8.67
N MET A 187 -3.34 6.21 -7.90
CA MET A 187 -2.38 6.27 -6.81
C MET A 187 -0.98 6.64 -7.32
N TYR A 188 -0.29 7.46 -6.55
CA TYR A 188 1.06 7.92 -6.87
C TYR A 188 1.95 7.88 -5.64
N CYS A 189 3.22 7.50 -5.84
CA CYS A 189 4.25 7.61 -4.81
C CYS A 189 5.47 8.34 -5.39
N PRO A 190 5.99 9.38 -4.71
CA PRO A 190 7.19 10.11 -5.15
C PRO A 190 8.50 9.35 -4.86
N CYS A 191 8.50 8.02 -4.96
CA CYS A 191 9.68 7.20 -4.72
C CYS A 191 10.32 6.73 -6.03
N ALA A 192 11.62 6.46 -5.99
CA ALA A 192 12.35 5.90 -7.13
C ALA A 192 11.76 4.56 -7.62
N GLY A 193 11.26 3.74 -6.70
CA GLY A 193 10.62 2.46 -7.04
C GLY A 193 9.37 2.63 -7.90
N TRP A 194 8.59 3.69 -7.66
CA TRP A 194 7.42 4.01 -8.48
C TRP A 194 7.83 4.55 -9.85
N SER A 195 8.77 5.50 -9.89
CA SER A 195 9.23 6.09 -11.16
C SER A 195 9.86 5.05 -12.08
N TYR A 196 10.71 4.17 -11.55
CA TYR A 196 11.39 3.15 -12.36
C TYR A 196 10.58 1.87 -12.55
N GLY A 197 9.76 1.47 -11.58
CA GLY A 197 8.99 0.22 -11.65
C GLY A 197 7.64 0.35 -12.33
N CYS A 198 6.91 1.43 -12.01
CA CYS A 198 5.52 1.63 -12.44
C CYS A 198 5.42 2.55 -13.67
N LEU A 199 6.14 3.69 -13.66
CA LEU A 199 6.06 4.66 -14.78
C LEU A 199 6.97 4.32 -15.96
N ALA A 200 8.25 4.02 -15.69
CA ALA A 200 9.25 3.83 -16.75
C ALA A 200 9.50 2.37 -17.12
N GLY A 201 9.33 1.44 -16.17
CA GLY A 201 9.78 0.06 -16.32
C GLY A 201 8.70 -0.98 -16.58
N GLU A 202 7.41 -0.63 -16.44
CA GLU A 202 6.24 -1.51 -16.66
C GLU A 202 6.31 -2.87 -15.91
N LYS A 203 7.09 -2.97 -14.83
CA LYS A 203 7.32 -4.23 -14.10
C LYS A 203 6.30 -4.49 -13.00
N THR A 204 5.79 -3.43 -12.39
CA THR A 204 4.93 -3.49 -11.21
C THR A 204 3.89 -2.38 -11.26
N ILE A 205 2.68 -2.63 -10.77
CA ILE A 205 1.62 -1.60 -10.66
C ILE A 205 1.71 -0.75 -9.39
N LEU A 206 2.45 -1.23 -8.39
CA LEU A 206 2.62 -0.59 -7.09
C LEU A 206 4.09 -0.59 -6.72
N CYS A 207 4.50 0.40 -5.93
CA CYS A 207 5.76 0.34 -5.22
C CYS A 207 5.55 -0.25 -3.82
N LYS A 208 6.66 -0.64 -3.15
CA LYS A 208 6.60 -1.16 -1.78
C LYS A 208 5.91 -0.22 -0.78
N HIS A 209 6.03 1.10 -0.95
CA HIS A 209 5.44 2.07 -0.02
C HIS A 209 3.91 2.14 -0.19
N LEU A 210 3.40 2.21 -1.42
CA LEU A 210 1.96 2.15 -1.67
C LEU A 210 1.36 0.83 -1.18
N LEU A 211 2.04 -0.29 -1.48
CA LEU A 211 1.60 -1.59 -1.01
C LEU A 211 1.56 -1.64 0.54
N ALA A 212 2.59 -1.10 1.21
CA ALA A 212 2.62 -1.02 2.67
C ALA A 212 1.49 -0.18 3.24
N VAL A 213 1.20 0.99 2.63
CA VAL A 213 0.10 1.85 3.05
C VAL A 213 -1.25 1.15 2.92
N ILE A 214 -1.51 0.53 1.77
CA ILE A 214 -2.78 -0.16 1.53
C ILE A 214 -2.95 -1.31 2.51
N ILE A 215 -1.91 -2.14 2.70
CA ILE A 215 -1.95 -3.24 3.67
C ILE A 215 -2.18 -2.69 5.08
N ALA A 216 -1.38 -1.74 5.55
CA ALA A 216 -1.50 -1.15 6.88
C ALA A 216 -2.89 -0.56 7.15
N SER A 217 -3.46 0.14 6.16
CA SER A 217 -4.79 0.72 6.26
C SER A 217 -5.88 -0.35 6.34
N LYS A 218 -5.76 -1.43 5.55
CA LYS A 218 -6.70 -2.56 5.57
C LYS A 218 -6.65 -3.35 6.88
N ILE A 219 -5.45 -3.62 7.40
CA ILE A 219 -5.28 -4.41 8.63
C ILE A 219 -5.33 -3.57 9.92
N GLY A 220 -5.58 -2.27 9.81
CA GLY A 220 -5.64 -1.35 10.96
C GLY A 220 -4.32 -1.17 11.71
N ARG A 221 -3.17 -1.30 11.04
CA ARG A 221 -1.81 -1.14 11.64
C ARG A 221 -1.09 0.14 11.26
N GLU A 222 -1.83 1.12 10.76
CA GLU A 222 -1.35 2.49 10.59
C GLU A 222 -1.17 3.19 11.96
N VAL A 223 -0.10 3.96 12.11
CA VAL A 223 0.08 4.86 13.25
C VAL A 223 -0.77 6.10 12.98
N ARG A 224 -1.76 6.38 13.82
CA ARG A 224 -2.59 7.58 13.66
C ARG A 224 -1.92 8.76 14.35
N ALA A 225 -1.71 9.83 13.60
CA ALA A 225 -1.25 11.11 14.10
C ALA A 225 -2.39 12.12 13.94
N ASP A 226 -2.99 12.47 15.07
CA ASP A 226 -3.97 13.55 15.14
C ASP A 226 -3.19 14.86 15.24
N GLY A 227 -2.97 15.49 14.09
CA GLY A 227 -2.18 16.71 13.98
C GLY A 227 -3.07 17.95 13.96
N ASP A 228 -2.90 18.85 14.95
CA ASP A 228 -3.07 20.28 14.69
C ASP A 228 -2.28 20.65 13.42
N VAL A 229 -2.72 21.65 12.66
CA VAL A 229 -2.16 22.01 11.34
C VAL A 229 -0.63 22.18 11.39
N ARG A 230 -0.10 22.63 12.55
CA ARG A 230 1.34 22.75 12.82
C ARG A 230 2.07 21.41 12.98
N GLY A 231 1.46 20.43 13.64
CA GLY A 231 2.00 19.08 13.78
C GLY A 231 2.02 18.34 12.44
N ALA A 232 0.95 18.50 11.65
CA ALA A 232 0.90 17.99 10.28
C ALA A 232 1.94 18.69 9.37
N ALA A 233 2.14 20.00 9.51
CA ALA A 233 3.16 20.74 8.76
C ALA A 233 4.59 20.27 9.09
N GLY A 234 4.89 19.99 10.36
CA GLY A 234 6.19 19.42 10.77
C GLY A 234 6.46 18.05 10.17
N LEU A 235 5.44 17.18 10.13
CA LEU A 235 5.53 15.86 9.48
C LEU A 235 5.72 15.97 7.96
N LEU A 236 5.08 16.97 7.33
CA LEU A 236 5.17 17.23 5.89
C LEU A 236 6.41 18.04 5.49
N GLY A 237 7.24 18.49 6.43
CA GLY A 237 8.42 19.31 6.17
C GLY A 237 8.08 20.72 5.66
N LEU A 238 6.91 21.26 6.04
CA LEU A 238 6.39 22.58 5.64
C LEU A 238 6.66 23.68 6.68
N THR A 239 7.74 23.56 7.46
CA THR A 239 8.11 24.51 8.53
C THR A 239 9.07 25.59 8.05
#